data_AF-A0A534WI20-F1
#
_entry.id   AF-A0A534WI20-F1
#
_cell.length_a   1.000
_cell.length_b   1.000
_cell.length_c   1.000
_cell.angle_alpha   90.00
_cell.angle_beta   90.00
_cell.angle_gamma   90.00
#
_symmetry.space_group_name_H-M   'P 1'
#
loop_
_entity.id
_entity.type
_entity.pdbx_description
1 polymer ?
#
loop_
_entity_poly.entity_id
_entity_poly.type
_entity_poly.pdbx_seq_one_letter_code
_entity_poly.pdbx_strand_id
1 'polypeptide(L)' 'FGQPIIAGTGIEARIVTERYRAGESVAELAQDYRLDTGQIEDAIRCETSEAA' A
#
# COMPACT_ATOMS: atom_id res chain seq x y z
N PHE A 1 1.24 -0.53 -19.14
CA PHE A 1 1.45 -1.12 -17.81
C PHE A 1 1.13 -0.04 -16.79
N GLY A 2 0.06 -0.23 -16.02
CA GLY A 2 -0.41 0.76 -15.04
C GLY A 2 0.09 0.37 -13.66
N GLN A 3 0.47 1.35 -12.86
CA GLN A 3 0.87 1.10 -11.47
C GLN A 3 -0.33 0.58 -10.67
N PRO A 4 -0.16 -0.46 -9.83
CA PRO A 4 -1.24 -0.96 -9.00
C PRO A 4 -1.70 0.16 -8.04
N ILE A 5 -2.99 0.48 -8.10
CA ILE A 5 -3.64 1.45 -7.22
C ILE A 5 -4.54 0.73 -6.22
N ILE A 6 -4.57 1.24 -5.00
CA ILE A 6 -5.49 0.77 -3.97
C ILE A 6 -6.91 1.13 -4.41
N ALA A 7 -7.75 0.10 -4.54
CA ALA A 7 -9.12 0.25 -4.96
C ALA A 7 -9.89 1.17 -4.02
N GLY A 8 -10.56 2.18 -4.59
CA GLY A 8 -11.38 3.13 -3.84
C GLY A 8 -10.66 4.38 -3.31
N THR A 9 -9.34 4.49 -3.45
CA THR A 9 -8.60 5.70 -3.04
C THR A 9 -7.82 6.37 -4.16
N GLY A 10 -7.38 5.62 -5.16
CA GLY A 10 -6.46 6.12 -6.18
C GLY A 10 -5.03 6.31 -5.68
N ILE A 11 -4.70 5.79 -4.50
CA ILE A 11 -3.33 5.80 -3.96
C ILE A 11 -2.55 4.66 -4.60
N GLU A 12 -1.36 4.94 -5.10
CA GLU A 12 -0.47 3.91 -5.64
C GLU A 12 0.06 2.99 -4.54
N ALA A 13 0.01 1.68 -4.78
CA ALA A 13 0.53 0.67 -3.86
C ALA A 13 2.03 0.86 -3.59
N ARG A 14 2.77 1.39 -4.58
CA ARG A 14 4.15 1.81 -4.43
C ARG A 14 4.37 2.84 -3.32
N ILE A 15 3.51 3.87 -3.21
CA ILE A 15 3.66 4.91 -2.18
C ILE A 15 3.53 4.30 -0.78
N VAL A 16 2.52 3.43 -0.59
CA VAL A 16 2.31 2.72 0.66
C VAL A 16 3.49 1.81 0.99
N THR A 17 4.00 1.10 -0.02
CA THR A 17 5.15 0.20 0.13
C THR A 17 6.45 0.95 0.43
N GLU A 18 6.68 2.11 -0.18
CA GLU A 18 7.83 2.98 0.11
C GLU A 18 7.80 3.47 1.58
N ARG A 19 6.63 3.89 2.07
CA ARG A 19 6.47 4.30 3.47
C ARG A 19 6.64 3.14 4.45
N TYR A 20 6.08 1.98 4.13
CA TYR A 20 6.30 0.76 4.91
C TYR A 20 7.79 0.39 4.97
N ARG A 21 8.51 0.48 3.85
CA ARG A 21 9.98 0.28 3.79
C ARG A 21 10.77 1.34 4.55
N ALA A 22 10.23 2.54 4.73
CA ALA A 22 10.82 3.59 5.57
C ALA A 22 10.68 3.28 7.08
N GLY A 23 9.93 2.24 7.45
CA GLY A 23 9.75 1.80 8.83
C GLY A 23 8.39 2.16 9.43
N GLU A 24 7.46 2.71 8.63
CA GLU A 24 6.09 2.95 9.09
C GLU A 24 5.31 1.64 9.23
N SER A 25 4.46 1.57 10.25
CA SER A 25 3.62 0.39 10.49
C SER A 25 2.38 0.39 9.60
N VAL A 26 1.91 -0.80 9.21
CA VAL A 26 0.66 -0.98 8.44
C VAL A 26 -0.53 -0.28 9.13
N ALA A 27 -0.60 -0.34 10.45
CA ALA A 27 -1.67 0.30 11.24
C ALA A 27 -1.62 1.83 11.22
N GLU A 28 -0.42 2.41 11.14
CA GLU A 28 -0.23 3.86 11.01
C GLU A 28 -0.64 4.32 9.61
N LEU A 29 -0.18 3.59 8.58
CA LEU A 29 -0.56 3.84 7.19
C LEU A 29 -2.08 3.72 6.97
N ALA A 30 -2.71 2.71 7.58
CA ALA A 30 -4.15 2.52 7.54
C ALA A 30 -4.89 3.72 8.15
N GLN A 31 -4.43 4.24 9.29
CA GLN A 31 -5.01 5.44 9.89
C GLN A 31 -4.79 6.70 9.05
N ASP A 32 -3.59 6.91 8.54
CA ASP A 32 -3.23 8.08 7.73
C ASP A 32 -4.05 8.17 6.45
N TYR A 33 -4.19 7.04 5.75
CA TYR A 33 -4.97 6.95 4.52
C TYR A 33 -6.46 6.69 4.77
N ARG A 34 -6.88 6.52 6.03
CA ARG A 34 -8.24 6.10 6.44
C ARG A 34 -8.70 4.86 5.68
N LEU A 35 -7.79 3.91 5.52
CA LEU A 35 -7.99 2.64 4.86
C LEU A 35 -8.07 1.52 5.89
N ASP A 36 -8.64 0.40 5.46
CA ASP A 36 -8.51 -0.82 6.25
C ASP A 36 -7.07 -1.35 6.19
N THR A 37 -6.58 -1.91 7.29
CA THR A 37 -5.28 -2.58 7.33
C THR A 37 -5.17 -3.66 6.26
N GLY A 38 -6.24 -4.39 5.94
CA GLY A 38 -6.26 -5.37 4.87
C GLY A 38 -6.00 -4.77 3.49
N GLN A 39 -6.48 -3.54 3.23
CA GLN A 39 -6.18 -2.84 1.97
C GLN A 39 -4.72 -2.42 1.87
N ILE A 40 -4.12 -2.00 2.99
CA ILE A 40 -2.69 -1.68 3.05
C ILE A 40 -1.84 -2.94 2.85
N GLU A 41 -2.20 -4.06 3.50
CA GLU A 41 -1.50 -5.34 3.33
C GLU A 41 -1.59 -5.86 1.89
N ASP A 42 -2.77 -5.79 1.27
CA ASP A 42 -2.95 -6.18 -0.13
C ASP A 42 -2.15 -5.31 -1.09
N ALA A 43 -2.06 -3.99 -0.81
CA ALA A 43 -1.24 -3.08 -1.60
C ALA A 43 0.24 -3.48 -1.55
N ILE A 44 0.77 -3.72 -0.34
CA ILE A 44 2.16 -4.14 -0.14
C ILE A 44 2.43 -5.50 -0.80
N ARG A 45 1.47 -6.43 -0.71
CA ARG A 45 1.56 -7.75 -1.34
C ARG A 45 1.56 -7.68 -2.86
N CYS A 46 0.66 -6.91 -3.46
CA CYS A 46 0.62 -6.71 -4.91
C CYS A 46 1.92 -6.09 -5.42
N GLU A 47 2.41 -5.04 -4.77
CA GLU A 47 3.66 -4.36 -5.16
C GLU A 47 4.88 -5.30 -5.04
N THR A 48 4.93 -6.14 -4.00
CA THR A 48 6.02 -7.10 -3.81
C THR A 48 5.92 -8.28 -4.78
N SER A 49 4.71 -8.70 -5.16
CA SER A 49 4.49 -9.81 -6.10
C SER A 49 4.73 -9.41 -7.56
N GLU A 50 4.46 -8.17 -7.95
CA GLU A 50 4.76 -7.66 -9.31
C GLU A 50 6.25 -7.34 -9.49
N ALA A 51 7.01 -7.21 -8.41
CA ALA A 51 8.46 -6.95 -8.46
C ALA A 51 9.34 -8.22 -8.66
N ALA A 52 8.75 -9.36 -9.00
CA ALA A 52 9.43 -10.66 -9.18
C ALA A 52 9.77 -10.99 -10.64
#